data_AF-A0A7S2MBM1-F1
#
_entry.id   AF-A0A7S2MBM1-F1
#
_cell.length_a   1.000
_cell.length_b   1.000
_cell.length_c   1.000
_cell.angle_alpha   90.00
_cell.angle_beta   90.00
_cell.angle_gamma   90.00
#
_symmetry.space_group_name_H-M   'P 1'
#
loop_
_entity.id
_entity.type
_entity.pdbx_description
1 polymer ?
#
loop_
_entity_poly.entity_id
_entity_poly.type
_entity_poly.pdbx_seq_one_letter_code
_entity_poly.pdbx_strand_id
1 'polypeptide(L)'
;IHDSSFFQNHVTWYTSLIAKRSSLDSIYQKLQSVEGIWGNRGQIRTVEFQQDNIYEENGERKKKEHNARVRWGIAWTFERAVGRVRSCMLRGGLQSFVVSIPVSDDVVDAVNEVSSRLITYFDGVRDLSLKCIDEYRERNTDGTTNGSVKERCITVIEERFSGASTSHHEQDNRNLPHEGHFVMDAFISIKNTHQNSSDNVDVEVCLEMFAHTTYGMMLVNKIRDQMPGEVGRTNR
;
A
#
# COMPACT_ATOMS: atom_id res chain seq x y z
N ILE A 1 4.74 -20.82 8.83
CA ILE A 1 4.93 -20.56 10.29
C ILE A 1 5.74 -19.27 10.51
N HIS A 2 6.83 -19.01 9.77
CA HIS A 2 7.55 -17.72 9.85
C HIS A 2 6.70 -16.49 9.48
N ASP A 3 5.71 -16.63 8.59
CA ASP A 3 4.78 -15.54 8.27
C ASP A 3 3.89 -15.15 9.47
N SER A 4 3.50 -16.10 10.35
CA SER A 4 2.51 -15.81 11.40
C SER A 4 3.05 -14.94 12.53
N SER A 5 4.36 -15.00 12.81
CA SER A 5 5.01 -14.16 13.81
C SER A 5 5.26 -12.73 13.30
N PHE A 6 5.51 -12.54 11.99
CA PHE A 6 5.54 -11.21 11.38
C PHE A 6 4.16 -10.55 11.48
N PHE A 7 3.09 -11.26 11.11
CA PHE A 7 1.72 -10.72 11.20
C PHE A 7 1.22 -10.52 12.63
N GLN A 8 1.74 -11.21 13.65
CA GLN A 8 1.35 -10.99 15.04
C GLN A 8 1.60 -9.56 15.55
N ASN A 9 2.65 -8.89 15.05
CA ASN A 9 2.97 -7.51 15.44
C ASN A 9 2.20 -6.45 14.63
N HIS A 10 1.56 -6.86 13.54
CA HIS A 10 0.94 -5.96 12.57
C HIS A 10 -0.56 -6.16 12.40
N VAL A 11 -1.08 -7.31 12.84
CA VAL A 11 -2.50 -7.67 12.79
C VAL A 11 -3.04 -7.83 14.21
N THR A 12 -3.86 -6.89 14.64
CA THR A 12 -4.58 -7.00 15.92
C THR A 12 -5.93 -7.66 15.71
N TRP A 13 -6.23 -8.68 16.50
CA TRP A 13 -7.51 -9.38 16.47
C TRP A 13 -8.42 -8.80 17.54
N TYR A 14 -9.65 -8.48 17.15
CA TYR A 14 -10.69 -8.03 18.04
C TYR A 14 -11.90 -8.96 17.94
N THR A 15 -12.57 -9.18 19.06
CA THR A 15 -13.79 -9.96 19.12
C THR A 15 -14.82 -9.25 20.02
N SER A 16 -16.09 -9.42 19.70
CA SER A 16 -17.20 -8.91 20.50
C SER A 16 -18.40 -9.84 20.41
N LEU A 17 -19.14 -9.96 21.51
CA LEU A 17 -20.39 -10.70 21.58
C LEU A 17 -21.56 -9.73 21.63
N ILE A 18 -22.49 -9.87 20.70
CA ILE A 18 -23.59 -8.97 20.43
C ILE A 18 -24.92 -9.70 20.65
N ALA A 19 -25.80 -9.08 21.43
CA ALA A 19 -27.06 -9.68 21.83
C ALA A 19 -28.17 -9.60 20.78
N LYS A 20 -28.14 -8.61 19.88
CA LYS A 20 -29.21 -8.30 18.92
C LYS A 20 -28.66 -8.22 17.50
N ARG A 21 -29.40 -8.77 16.53
CA ARG A 21 -29.02 -8.74 15.11
C ARG A 21 -28.88 -7.31 14.56
N SER A 22 -29.80 -6.41 14.90
CA SER A 22 -29.73 -5.01 14.47
C SER A 22 -28.46 -4.28 14.96
N SER A 23 -28.00 -4.60 16.17
CA SER A 23 -26.73 -4.07 16.69
C SER A 23 -25.53 -4.65 15.94
N LEU A 24 -25.57 -5.93 15.56
CA LEU A 24 -24.54 -6.54 14.72
C LEU A 24 -24.46 -5.84 13.37
N ASP A 25 -25.59 -5.64 12.70
CA ASP A 25 -25.61 -5.01 11.37
C ASP A 25 -25.09 -3.57 11.43
N SER A 26 -25.46 -2.80 12.46
CA SER A 26 -24.93 -1.45 12.67
C SER A 26 -23.42 -1.43 12.94
N ILE A 27 -22.91 -2.34 13.78
CA ILE A 27 -21.48 -2.46 14.06
C ILE A 27 -20.73 -2.92 12.81
N TYR A 28 -21.28 -3.89 12.07
CA TYR A 28 -20.71 -4.39 10.83
C TYR A 28 -20.56 -3.27 9.80
N GLN A 29 -21.62 -2.49 9.55
CA GLN A 29 -21.57 -1.32 8.66
C GLN A 29 -20.52 -0.30 9.12
N LYS A 30 -20.44 -0.04 10.43
CA LYS A 30 -19.42 0.86 10.98
C LYS A 30 -18.00 0.31 10.79
N LEU A 31 -17.77 -0.98 11.00
CA LEU A 31 -16.47 -1.61 10.79
C LEU A 31 -16.09 -1.64 9.30
N GLN A 32 -17.08 -1.71 8.40
CA GLN A 32 -16.86 -1.61 6.96
C GLN A 32 -16.37 -0.23 6.51
N SER A 33 -16.65 0.82 7.28
CA SER A 33 -16.15 2.17 7.01
C SER A 33 -14.83 2.49 7.69
N VAL A 34 -14.27 1.57 8.50
CA VAL A 34 -12.98 1.81 9.19
C VAL A 34 -11.83 1.34 8.30
N GLU A 35 -10.99 2.29 7.90
CA GLU A 35 -9.75 1.99 7.17
C GLU A 35 -8.83 1.10 8.02
N GLY A 36 -8.26 0.07 7.41
CA GLY A 36 -7.45 -0.95 8.09
C GLY A 36 -8.25 -2.17 8.59
N ILE A 37 -9.59 -2.10 8.64
CA ILE A 37 -10.48 -3.23 8.98
C ILE A 37 -11.18 -3.79 7.73
N TRP A 38 -11.69 -2.94 6.85
CA TRP A 38 -12.39 -3.34 5.62
C TRP A 38 -11.77 -2.64 4.40
N GLY A 39 -11.75 -3.30 3.25
CA GLY A 39 -11.22 -2.75 1.98
C GLY A 39 -9.69 -2.75 1.83
N ASN A 40 -8.91 -2.83 2.91
CA ASN A 40 -7.45 -2.97 2.85
C ASN A 40 -7.02 -4.44 2.94
N ARG A 41 -6.93 -5.00 4.16
CA ARG A 41 -6.56 -6.41 4.44
C ARG A 41 -7.17 -7.03 5.69
N GLY A 42 -7.82 -6.22 6.53
CA GLY A 42 -8.62 -6.73 7.63
C GLY A 42 -9.76 -7.62 7.12
N GLN A 43 -10.20 -8.56 7.95
CA GLN A 43 -11.37 -9.38 7.69
C GLN A 43 -12.37 -9.13 8.80
N ILE A 44 -13.66 -9.09 8.44
CA ILE A 44 -14.75 -9.11 9.40
C ILE A 44 -15.48 -10.45 9.26
N ARG A 45 -15.64 -11.17 10.35
CA ARG A 45 -16.37 -12.44 10.43
C ARG A 45 -17.45 -12.33 11.47
N THR A 46 -18.64 -12.83 11.15
CA THR A 46 -19.77 -12.90 12.09
C THR A 46 -20.20 -14.34 12.25
N VAL A 47 -20.54 -14.74 13.47
CA VAL A 47 -21.01 -16.09 13.80
C VAL A 47 -22.27 -15.99 14.64
N GLU A 48 -23.27 -16.82 14.35
CA GLU A 48 -24.45 -16.97 15.19
C GLU A 48 -24.19 -18.01 16.28
N PHE A 49 -24.55 -17.69 17.52
CA PHE A 49 -24.54 -18.61 18.65
C PHE A 49 -25.97 -18.79 19.16
N GLN A 50 -26.42 -20.02 19.21
CA GLN A 50 -27.68 -20.37 19.87
C GLN A 50 -27.36 -20.74 21.31
N GLN A 51 -27.77 -19.87 22.24
CA GLN A 51 -27.61 -20.13 23.66
C GLN A 51 -28.90 -20.75 24.19
N ASP A 52 -28.79 -22.00 24.66
CA ASP A 52 -29.89 -22.65 25.36
C ASP A 52 -30.25 -21.87 26.63
N ASN A 53 -31.54 -21.62 26.82
CA ASN A 53 -32.03 -21.06 28.07
C ASN A 53 -32.09 -22.18 29.11
N ILE A 54 -31.01 -22.32 29.88
CA ILE A 54 -30.94 -23.24 31.01
C ILE A 54 -31.50 -22.52 32.23
N TYR A 55 -32.43 -23.17 32.92
CA TYR A 55 -32.88 -22.75 34.25
C TYR A 55 -32.79 -23.93 35.21
N GLU A 56 -32.65 -23.63 36.49
CA GLU A 56 -32.65 -24.64 37.55
C GLU A 56 -34.07 -24.77 38.10
N GLU A 57 -34.58 -26.00 38.08
CA GLU A 57 -35.85 -26.36 38.69
C GLU A 57 -35.63 -27.62 39.53
N ASN A 58 -35.91 -27.54 40.84
CA ASN A 58 -35.68 -28.63 41.80
C ASN A 58 -34.24 -29.17 41.83
N GLY A 59 -33.23 -28.32 41.59
CA GLY A 59 -31.82 -28.71 41.59
C GLY A 59 -31.35 -29.42 40.32
N GLU A 60 -32.24 -29.61 39.33
CA GLU A 60 -31.89 -30.14 38.01
C GLU A 60 -31.84 -29.01 36.97
N ARG A 61 -30.81 -29.02 36.13
CA ARG A 61 -30.70 -28.11 34.97
C ARG A 61 -31.65 -28.57 33.88
N LYS A 62 -32.75 -27.82 33.68
CA LYS A 62 -33.69 -28.07 32.59
C LYS A 62 -33.50 -27.05 31.46
N LYS A 63 -33.64 -27.52 30.22
CA LYS A 63 -33.67 -26.66 29.03
C LYS A 63 -35.09 -26.14 28.83
N LYS A 64 -35.25 -24.84 28.64
CA LYS A 64 -36.55 -24.26 28.27
C LYS A 64 -36.81 -24.55 26.78
N GLU A 65 -37.86 -25.32 26.48
CA GLU A 65 -38.21 -25.74 25.11
C GLU A 65 -38.58 -24.58 24.17
N HIS A 66 -38.87 -23.39 24.71
CA HIS A 66 -39.25 -22.23 23.91
C HIS A 66 -38.18 -21.12 23.92
N ASN A 67 -37.75 -20.78 22.69
CA ASN A 67 -36.86 -19.71 22.26
C ASN A 67 -35.43 -19.78 22.83
N ALA A 68 -34.55 -20.54 22.16
CA ALA A 68 -33.11 -20.39 22.31
C ALA A 68 -32.72 -18.92 22.11
N ARG A 69 -31.88 -18.39 23.02
CA ARG A 69 -31.44 -17.00 22.94
C ARG A 69 -30.34 -16.91 21.90
N VAL A 70 -30.65 -16.30 20.76
CA VAL A 70 -29.65 -16.06 19.72
C VAL A 70 -28.71 -14.93 20.15
N ARG A 71 -27.42 -15.17 20.01
CA ARG A 71 -26.31 -14.23 20.16
C ARG A 71 -25.49 -14.21 18.88
N TRP A 72 -24.76 -13.15 18.66
CA TRP A 72 -23.91 -12.97 17.51
C TRP A 72 -22.49 -12.66 17.97
N GLY A 73 -21.50 -13.41 17.54
CA GLY A 73 -20.11 -12.96 17.65
C GLY A 73 -19.74 -12.19 16.39
N ILE A 74 -18.92 -11.17 16.58
CA ILE A 74 -18.20 -10.52 15.51
C ILE A 74 -16.71 -10.55 15.85
N ALA A 75 -15.89 -10.92 14.89
CA ALA A 75 -14.44 -10.87 14.98
C ALA A 75 -13.92 -10.05 13.82
N TRP A 76 -12.93 -9.20 14.06
CA TRP A 76 -12.27 -8.48 13.00
C TRP A 76 -10.76 -8.35 13.22
N THR A 77 -10.03 -8.28 12.12
CA THR A 77 -8.61 -7.95 12.14
C THR A 77 -8.38 -6.50 11.75
N PHE A 78 -7.44 -5.87 12.44
CA PHE A 78 -6.89 -4.57 12.09
C PHE A 78 -5.44 -4.77 11.68
N GLU A 79 -5.13 -4.55 10.41
CA GLU A 79 -3.75 -4.59 9.93
C GLU A 79 -3.21 -3.17 9.81
N ARG A 80 -2.18 -2.85 10.61
CA ARG A 80 -1.47 -1.57 10.47
C ARG A 80 -0.75 -1.57 9.12
N ALA A 81 -0.97 -0.54 8.33
CA ALA A 81 -0.26 -0.41 7.07
C ALA A 81 1.25 -0.29 7.32
N VAL A 82 2.04 -1.03 6.55
CA VAL A 82 3.50 -1.01 6.58
C VAL A 82 3.95 -0.55 5.20
N GLY A 83 4.94 0.35 5.13
CA GLY A 83 5.37 1.03 3.89
C GLY A 83 5.71 0.07 2.75
N ARG A 84 6.97 -0.36 2.67
CA ARG A 84 7.47 -1.17 1.55
C ARG A 84 7.37 -2.68 1.83
N VAL A 85 6.14 -3.20 1.92
CA VAL A 85 5.88 -4.64 2.09
C VAL A 85 5.18 -5.22 0.87
N ARG A 86 5.53 -6.45 0.48
CA ARG A 86 5.03 -7.13 -0.74
C ARG A 86 3.52 -7.34 -0.78
N SER A 87 2.87 -7.34 0.36
CA SER A 87 1.41 -7.38 0.45
C SER A 87 0.78 -6.03 0.06
N CYS A 88 1.50 -4.90 0.21
CA CYS A 88 1.10 -3.54 -0.19
C CYS A 88 1.46 -3.24 -1.65
N MET A 89 2.33 -4.05 -2.24
CA MET A 89 2.84 -3.85 -3.59
C MET A 89 1.76 -4.09 -4.64
N LEU A 90 1.60 -3.13 -5.55
CA LEU A 90 0.71 -3.23 -6.69
C LEU A 90 1.34 -4.13 -7.75
N ARG A 91 0.70 -5.27 -8.04
CA ARG A 91 1.23 -6.29 -8.98
C ARG A 91 0.69 -6.18 -10.42
N GLY A 92 -0.20 -5.24 -10.72
CA GLY A 92 -0.81 -5.10 -12.05
C GLY A 92 -0.62 -3.70 -12.66
N GLY A 93 -0.61 -3.62 -13.99
CA GLY A 93 -0.44 -2.38 -14.75
C GLY A 93 1.01 -2.13 -15.21
N LEU A 94 1.39 -0.85 -15.35
CA LEU A 94 2.74 -0.43 -15.70
C LEU A 94 3.72 -0.74 -14.55
N GLN A 95 4.63 -1.68 -14.77
CA GLN A 95 5.70 -2.05 -13.83
C GLN A 95 7.06 -1.50 -14.24
N SER A 96 7.29 -1.33 -15.54
CA SER A 96 8.49 -0.67 -16.06
C SER A 96 8.22 -0.08 -17.44
N PHE A 97 9.06 0.87 -17.85
CA PHE A 97 9.11 1.40 -19.20
C PHE A 97 10.53 1.84 -19.55
N VAL A 98 10.79 2.05 -20.84
CA VAL A 98 12.11 2.48 -21.34
C VAL A 98 11.98 3.88 -21.94
N VAL A 99 12.98 4.71 -21.66
CA VAL A 99 13.14 6.05 -22.21
C VAL A 99 14.44 6.07 -23.01
N SER A 100 14.33 6.34 -24.30
CA SER A 100 15.50 6.53 -25.17
C SER A 100 15.92 8.00 -25.15
N ILE A 101 17.15 8.25 -24.69
CA ILE A 101 17.74 9.59 -24.64
C ILE A 101 18.78 9.71 -25.77
N PRO A 102 18.64 10.67 -26.69
CA PRO A 102 19.72 10.97 -27.64
C PRO A 102 20.91 11.52 -26.87
N VAL A 103 22.07 10.89 -27.01
CA VAL A 103 23.28 11.25 -26.28
C VAL A 103 24.23 11.96 -27.23
N SER A 104 24.51 13.23 -26.95
CA SER A 104 25.63 13.92 -27.56
C SER A 104 26.95 13.62 -26.83
N ASP A 105 26.95 13.38 -25.51
CA ASP A 105 28.20 13.40 -24.73
C ASP A 105 28.40 12.32 -23.62
N ASP A 106 27.40 11.78 -22.88
CA ASP A 106 27.62 10.70 -21.87
C ASP A 106 26.35 9.90 -21.45
N VAL A 107 26.54 8.66 -21.00
CA VAL A 107 25.54 7.76 -20.38
C VAL A 107 25.05 8.27 -19.03
N VAL A 108 25.91 8.91 -18.23
CA VAL A 108 25.53 9.51 -16.93
C VAL A 108 24.49 10.62 -17.12
N ASP A 109 24.62 11.38 -18.21
CA ASP A 109 23.69 12.45 -18.57
C ASP A 109 22.31 11.90 -18.92
N ALA A 110 22.23 10.74 -19.57
CA ALA A 110 20.96 10.09 -19.87
C ALA A 110 20.18 9.69 -18.61
N VAL A 111 20.86 9.17 -17.58
CA VAL A 111 20.22 8.84 -16.30
C VAL A 111 19.77 10.11 -15.57
N ASN A 112 20.60 11.15 -15.53
CA ASN A 112 20.27 12.45 -14.95
C ASN A 112 19.06 13.12 -15.62
N GLU A 113 18.98 13.03 -16.95
CA GLU A 113 17.88 13.54 -17.75
C GLU A 113 16.57 12.82 -17.40
N VAL A 114 16.58 11.48 -17.36
CA VAL A 114 15.38 10.70 -17.00
C VAL A 114 14.95 10.98 -15.56
N SER A 115 15.88 11.11 -14.61
CA SER A 115 15.56 11.52 -13.24
C SER A 115 14.89 12.90 -13.19
N SER A 116 15.43 13.87 -13.94
CA SER A 116 14.86 15.23 -14.01
C SER A 116 13.47 15.24 -14.62
N ARG A 117 13.21 14.44 -15.67
CA ARG A 117 11.89 14.27 -16.27
C ARG A 117 10.89 13.63 -15.31
N LEU A 118 11.32 12.63 -14.53
CA LEU A 118 10.49 12.01 -13.50
C LEU A 118 10.10 13.02 -12.43
N ILE A 119 11.06 13.77 -11.88
CA ILE A 119 10.79 14.82 -10.87
C ILE A 119 9.81 15.86 -11.45
N THR A 120 10.08 16.36 -12.66
CA THR A 120 9.19 17.32 -13.35
C THR A 120 7.80 16.77 -13.57
N TYR A 121 7.68 15.48 -13.92
CA TYR A 121 6.39 14.81 -14.09
C TYR A 121 5.61 14.79 -12.78
N PHE A 122 6.25 14.36 -11.68
CA PHE A 122 5.60 14.28 -10.37
C PHE A 122 5.21 15.66 -9.83
N ASP A 123 6.05 16.67 -10.00
CA ASP A 123 5.74 18.06 -9.66
C ASP A 123 4.57 18.62 -10.49
N GLY A 124 4.38 18.10 -11.71
CA GLY A 124 3.31 18.49 -12.62
C GLY A 124 1.97 17.78 -12.40
N VAL A 125 1.87 16.81 -11.48
CA VAL A 125 0.63 16.07 -11.22
C VAL A 125 -0.38 16.99 -10.53
N ARG A 126 -1.40 17.39 -11.29
CA ARG A 126 -2.46 18.28 -10.78
C ARG A 126 -3.23 17.66 -9.62
N ASP A 127 -3.61 18.52 -8.68
CA ASP A 127 -4.42 18.22 -7.50
C ASP A 127 -3.75 17.30 -6.47
N LEU A 128 -2.44 17.06 -6.59
CA LEU A 128 -1.67 16.26 -5.64
C LEU A 128 -0.36 16.97 -5.29
N SER A 129 -0.19 17.30 -4.02
CA SER A 129 1.08 17.75 -3.47
C SER A 129 1.97 16.54 -3.21
N LEU A 130 2.93 16.31 -4.10
CA LEU A 130 3.87 15.20 -4.03
C LEU A 130 5.25 15.69 -3.61
N LYS A 131 5.97 14.85 -2.85
CA LYS A 131 7.38 15.05 -2.55
C LYS A 131 8.19 13.98 -3.27
N CYS A 132 9.14 14.44 -4.09
CA CYS A 132 10.18 13.60 -4.68
C CYS A 132 11.43 13.60 -3.77
N ILE A 133 11.98 12.42 -3.52
CA ILE A 133 13.24 12.20 -2.83
C ILE A 133 14.14 11.42 -3.80
N ASP A 134 15.21 12.06 -4.27
CA ASP A 134 16.21 11.48 -5.17
C ASP A 134 17.38 10.94 -4.35
N GLU A 135 17.51 9.62 -4.30
CA GLU A 135 18.57 8.95 -3.55
C GLU A 135 18.98 7.64 -4.21
N TYR A 136 20.13 7.09 -3.79
CA TYR A 136 20.55 5.76 -4.19
C TYR A 136 20.01 4.72 -3.20
N ARG A 137 19.17 3.80 -3.68
CA ARG A 137 18.51 2.79 -2.84
C ARG A 137 18.76 1.37 -3.36
N GLU A 138 18.82 0.44 -2.41
CA GLU A 138 18.83 -0.99 -2.69
C GLU A 138 17.45 -1.45 -3.16
N ARG A 139 17.39 -2.07 -4.34
CA ARG A 139 16.17 -2.66 -4.84
C ARG A 139 16.03 -4.08 -4.29
N ASN A 140 14.94 -4.34 -3.56
CA ASN A 140 14.69 -5.66 -2.97
C ASN A 140 14.17 -6.65 -4.04
N THR A 141 15.05 -7.08 -4.94
CA THR A 141 14.76 -8.22 -5.83
C THR A 141 14.85 -9.51 -5.03
N ASP A 142 13.88 -10.40 -5.27
CA ASP A 142 13.73 -11.70 -4.61
C ASP A 142 15.05 -12.47 -4.36
N GLY A 143 15.50 -12.47 -3.10
CA GLY A 143 16.09 -13.64 -2.44
C GLY A 143 17.52 -14.07 -2.77
N THR A 144 18.28 -13.37 -3.60
CA THR A 144 19.67 -13.79 -3.89
C THR A 144 20.54 -12.60 -4.27
N THR A 145 21.26 -12.05 -3.29
CA THR A 145 22.72 -11.77 -3.31
C THR A 145 23.07 -10.82 -2.16
N ASN A 146 24.10 -11.20 -1.39
CA ASN A 146 24.77 -10.28 -0.47
C ASN A 146 25.33 -9.10 -1.26
N GLY A 147 24.89 -7.88 -0.91
CA GLY A 147 25.33 -6.62 -1.52
C GLY A 147 24.55 -6.27 -2.79
N SER A 148 23.28 -5.88 -2.65
CA SER A 148 22.53 -5.36 -3.79
C SER A 148 23.16 -4.02 -4.23
N VAL A 149 23.38 -3.86 -5.54
CA VAL A 149 23.88 -2.61 -6.10
C VAL A 149 22.82 -1.55 -5.84
N LYS A 150 23.21 -0.42 -5.23
CA LYS A 150 22.29 0.70 -5.06
C LYS A 150 22.01 1.32 -6.43
N GLU A 151 20.75 1.35 -6.81
CA GLU A 151 20.28 1.99 -8.03
C GLU A 151 19.79 3.40 -7.69
N ARG A 152 19.86 4.31 -8.65
CA ARG A 152 19.24 5.63 -8.47
C ARG A 152 17.73 5.45 -8.41
N CYS A 153 17.11 6.05 -7.40
CA CYS A 153 15.71 5.88 -7.10
C CYS A 153 15.06 7.23 -6.82
N ILE A 154 13.98 7.54 -7.53
CA ILE A 154 13.08 8.64 -7.18
C ILE A 154 11.95 8.06 -6.34
N THR A 155 11.97 8.33 -5.04
CA THR A 155 10.86 8.01 -4.13
C THR A 155 9.84 9.13 -4.16
N VAL A 156 8.57 8.76 -4.34
CA VAL A 156 7.44 9.69 -4.38
C VAL A 156 6.47 9.34 -3.27
N ILE A 157 6.18 10.34 -2.44
CA ILE A 157 5.22 10.28 -1.35
C ILE A 157 4.32 11.52 -1.38
N GLU A 158 3.24 11.50 -0.62
CA GLU A 158 2.46 12.70 -0.36
C GLU A 158 3.27 13.72 0.46
N GLU A 159 3.32 14.99 0.02
CA GLU A 159 4.16 16.03 0.64
C GLU A 159 3.83 16.26 2.11
N ARG A 160 2.54 16.15 2.48
CA ARG A 160 2.09 16.30 3.88
C ARG A 160 2.69 15.26 4.84
N PHE A 161 3.29 14.18 4.33
CA PHE A 161 3.97 13.15 5.12
C PHE A 161 5.51 13.30 5.10
N SER A 162 6.07 14.24 4.34
CA SER A 162 7.52 14.42 4.19
C SER A 162 8.19 15.27 5.28
N GLY A 163 7.52 15.54 6.40
CA GLY A 163 8.03 16.41 7.47
C GLY A 163 7.56 16.03 8.87
N ALA A 164 8.32 16.42 9.89
CA ALA A 164 8.06 16.15 11.32
C ALA A 164 6.90 16.97 11.93
N SER A 165 6.01 17.53 11.12
CA SER A 165 4.99 18.49 11.57
C SER A 165 3.64 17.81 11.74
N THR A 166 3.36 17.45 12.99
CA THR A 166 2.04 17.13 13.53
C THR A 166 1.08 18.30 13.34
N SER A 167 0.36 18.34 12.22
CA SER A 167 -0.78 19.25 12.07
C SER A 167 -2.08 18.45 12.10
N HIS A 168 -2.85 18.67 13.18
CA HIS A 168 -4.30 18.54 13.44
C HIS A 168 -5.21 17.49 12.77
N HIS A 169 -4.74 16.63 11.86
CA HIS A 169 -5.47 15.51 11.26
C HIS A 169 -5.05 14.14 11.85
N GLU A 170 -4.50 14.15 13.07
CA GLU A 170 -3.74 13.04 13.66
C GLU A 170 -4.48 11.69 13.80
N GLN A 171 -5.81 11.65 13.80
CA GLN A 171 -6.52 10.39 14.05
C GLN A 171 -6.46 9.41 12.88
N ASP A 172 -6.59 9.89 11.64
CA ASP A 172 -6.55 9.02 10.45
C ASP A 172 -5.09 8.66 10.08
N ASN A 173 -4.15 9.59 10.32
CA ASN A 173 -2.73 9.41 9.97
C ASN A 173 -1.96 8.48 10.90
N ARG A 174 -2.41 8.25 12.15
CA ARG A 174 -1.71 7.38 13.12
C ARG A 174 -1.54 5.93 12.67
N ASN A 175 -2.42 5.48 11.78
CA ASN A 175 -2.45 4.11 11.30
C ASN A 175 -1.72 3.91 9.97
N LEU A 176 -1.25 5.00 9.34
CA LEU A 176 -0.50 4.99 8.09
C LEU A 176 1.00 4.88 8.35
N PRO A 177 1.76 4.37 7.36
CA PRO A 177 3.21 4.51 7.34
C PRO A 177 3.63 5.98 7.28
N HIS A 178 4.90 6.25 7.55
CA HIS A 178 5.47 7.59 7.44
C HIS A 178 5.45 8.11 5.99
N GLU A 179 5.27 7.24 5.00
CA GLU A 179 5.12 7.60 3.59
C GLU A 179 3.69 8.03 3.21
N GLY A 180 2.69 7.79 4.07
CA GLY A 180 1.30 8.18 3.83
C GLY A 180 0.44 7.08 3.21
N HIS A 181 -0.51 7.45 2.35
CA HIS A 181 -1.47 6.50 1.77
C HIS A 181 -0.86 5.60 0.69
N PHE A 182 0.26 6.01 0.11
CA PHE A 182 1.01 5.23 -0.88
C PHE A 182 2.49 5.64 -0.87
N VAL A 183 3.31 4.83 -1.52
CA VAL A 183 4.67 5.21 -1.91
C VAL A 183 5.00 4.62 -3.27
N MET A 184 5.69 5.38 -4.11
CA MET A 184 6.19 4.91 -5.40
C MET A 184 7.70 5.08 -5.44
N ASP A 185 8.42 4.00 -5.72
CA ASP A 185 9.85 4.02 -5.96
C ASP A 185 10.09 3.81 -7.46
N ALA A 186 10.69 4.79 -8.13
CA ALA A 186 11.08 4.71 -9.52
C ALA A 186 12.60 4.49 -9.61
N PHE A 187 13.00 3.24 -9.81
CA PHE A 187 14.39 2.83 -10.00
C PHE A 187 14.81 3.06 -11.45
N ILE A 188 15.97 3.68 -11.63
CA ILE A 188 16.47 4.12 -12.93
C ILE A 188 17.78 3.39 -13.21
N SER A 189 17.81 2.63 -14.30
CA SER A 189 18.97 1.84 -14.71
C SER A 189 19.18 1.91 -16.22
N ILE A 190 20.39 1.65 -16.67
CA ILE A 190 20.71 1.60 -18.10
C ILE A 190 20.36 0.20 -18.60
N LYS A 191 19.57 0.12 -19.68
CA LYS A 191 19.21 -1.16 -20.28
C LYS A 191 20.33 -1.59 -21.23
N ASN A 192 21.05 -2.67 -20.88
CA ASN A 192 22.11 -3.35 -21.64
C ASN A 192 22.75 -2.55 -22.79
N THR A 193 23.99 -2.10 -22.57
CA THR A 193 24.89 -1.49 -23.54
C THR A 193 25.37 -2.48 -24.62
N HIS A 194 24.46 -3.04 -25.42
CA HIS A 194 24.88 -3.38 -26.78
C HIS A 194 24.96 -2.06 -27.54
N GLN A 195 26.17 -1.48 -27.57
CA GLN A 195 26.57 -0.36 -28.43
C GLN A 195 26.39 -0.75 -29.90
N ASN A 196 25.16 -0.96 -30.34
CA ASN A 196 24.82 -1.11 -31.74
C ASN A 196 24.49 0.29 -32.25
N SER A 197 25.53 1.07 -32.55
CA SER A 197 25.50 2.16 -33.55
C SER A 197 24.33 3.15 -33.51
N SER A 198 23.65 3.32 -32.38
CA SER A 198 22.55 4.27 -32.22
C SER A 198 22.99 5.39 -31.29
N ASP A 199 22.82 6.63 -31.72
CA ASP A 199 23.07 7.88 -30.97
C ASP A 199 22.19 8.04 -29.72
N ASN A 200 21.57 6.95 -29.24
CA ASN A 200 20.62 6.94 -28.13
C ASN A 200 21.05 5.94 -27.05
N VAL A 201 20.85 6.34 -25.79
CA VAL A 201 20.97 5.48 -24.61
C VAL A 201 19.57 5.14 -24.12
N ASP A 202 19.29 3.85 -23.98
CA ASP A 202 18.04 3.35 -23.42
C ASP A 202 18.16 3.25 -21.90
N VAL A 203 17.31 4.02 -21.21
CA VAL A 203 17.20 4.03 -19.75
C VAL A 203 15.91 3.32 -19.36
N GLU A 204 16.02 2.27 -18.56
CA GLU A 204 14.88 1.58 -17.97
C GLU A 204 14.46 2.25 -16.66
N VAL A 205 13.16 2.51 -16.54
CA VAL A 205 12.51 2.96 -15.31
C VAL A 205 11.66 1.81 -14.79
N CYS A 206 12.02 1.27 -13.64
CA CYS A 206 11.28 0.24 -12.91
C CYS A 206 10.49 0.87 -11.77
N LEU A 207 9.18 0.61 -11.72
CA LEU A 207 8.27 1.17 -10.72
C LEU A 207 7.92 0.10 -9.67
N GLU A 208 8.22 0.40 -8.41
CA GLU A 208 7.71 -0.33 -7.26
C GLU A 208 6.70 0.55 -6.52
N MET A 209 5.43 0.21 -6.64
CA MET A 209 4.33 1.00 -6.10
C MET A 209 3.65 0.27 -4.97
N PHE A 210 3.47 0.95 -3.84
CA PHE A 210 2.84 0.39 -2.65
C PHE A 210 1.64 1.25 -2.28
N ALA A 211 0.48 0.63 -2.14
CA ALA A 211 -0.72 1.31 -1.67
C ALA A 211 -1.10 0.79 -0.27
N HIS A 212 -1.31 1.72 0.65
CA HIS A 212 -1.65 1.44 2.05
C HIS A 212 -3.15 1.57 2.33
N THR A 213 -3.87 2.25 1.43
CA THR A 213 -5.32 2.47 1.50
C THR A 213 -5.96 2.39 0.11
N THR A 214 -7.29 2.28 0.06
CA THR A 214 -8.05 2.40 -1.19
C THR A 214 -7.85 3.76 -1.85
N TYR A 215 -7.76 4.83 -1.05
CA TYR A 215 -7.42 6.17 -1.54
C TYR A 215 -6.02 6.20 -2.20
N GLY A 216 -5.01 5.64 -1.54
CA GLY A 216 -3.65 5.53 -2.08
C GLY A 216 -3.60 4.74 -3.40
N MET A 217 -4.36 3.64 -3.51
CA MET A 217 -4.51 2.88 -4.76
C MET A 217 -5.05 3.76 -5.89
N MET A 218 -6.09 4.55 -5.63
CA MET A 218 -6.67 5.47 -6.61
C MET A 218 -5.65 6.54 -7.04
N LEU A 219 -4.88 7.10 -6.09
CA LEU A 219 -3.84 8.09 -6.39
C LEU A 219 -2.73 7.49 -7.26
N VAL A 220 -2.21 6.31 -6.91
CA VAL A 220 -1.18 5.65 -7.69
C VAL A 220 -1.66 5.35 -9.11
N ASN A 221 -2.90 4.88 -9.28
CA ASN A 221 -3.45 4.67 -10.62
C ASN A 221 -3.51 5.99 -11.42
N LYS A 222 -3.96 7.09 -10.81
CA LYS A 222 -3.97 8.43 -11.45
C LYS A 222 -2.58 8.86 -11.92
N ILE A 223 -1.56 8.65 -11.07
CA ILE A 223 -0.16 9.02 -11.35
C ILE A 223 0.46 8.10 -12.41
N ARG A 224 0.14 6.82 -12.41
CA ARG A 224 0.82 5.83 -13.26
C ARG A 224 0.41 5.92 -14.73
N ASP A 225 -0.86 6.22 -15.02
CA ASP A 225 -1.43 6.02 -16.35
C ASP A 225 -0.85 6.97 -17.43
N GLN A 226 -0.33 8.14 -17.05
CA GLN A 226 0.25 9.12 -17.98
C GLN A 226 1.78 9.12 -18.01
N MET A 227 2.42 8.42 -17.08
CA MET A 227 3.86 8.54 -16.80
C MET A 227 4.75 8.18 -18.00
N PRO A 228 4.60 7.04 -18.70
CA PRO A 228 5.49 6.70 -19.81
C PRO A 228 5.40 7.71 -20.96
N GLY A 229 4.20 8.21 -21.24
CA GLY A 229 3.95 9.16 -22.31
C GLY A 229 4.48 10.56 -22.02
N GLU A 230 4.49 10.99 -20.76
CA GLU A 230 5.01 12.31 -20.39
C GLU A 230 6.53 12.29 -20.17
N VAL A 231 7.07 11.25 -19.52
CA VAL A 231 8.52 11.10 -19.27
C VAL A 231 9.29 10.73 -20.56
N GLY A 232 8.66 9.97 -21.46
CA GLY A 232 9.27 9.56 -22.73
C GLY A 232 9.38 10.65 -23.79
N ARG A 233 8.78 11.84 -23.60
CA ARG A 233 8.86 12.94 -24.57
C ARG A 233 10.22 13.60 -24.51
N THR A 234 10.87 13.73 -25.66
CA THR A 234 12.23 14.28 -25.82
C THR A 234 12.30 15.81 -25.88
N ASN A 235 11.17 16.53 -25.95
CA ASN A 235 11.12 17.98 -26.21
C ASN A 235 10.30 18.76 -25.14
N ARG A 236 10.75 18.81 -23.89
CA ARG A 236 10.20 19.75 -22.89
C ARG A 236 11.29 20.61 -22.28
#